data_AF-A0A2V7A2S9-F1
#
_entry.id   AF-A0A2V7A2S9-F1
#
_cell.length_a   1.000
_cell.length_b   1.000
_cell.length_c   1.000
_cell.angle_alpha   90.00
_cell.angle_beta   90.00
_cell.angle_gamma   90.00
#
_symmetry.space_group_name_H-M   'P 1'
#
loop_
_entity.id
_entity.type
_entity.pdbx_description
1 polymer ?
#
loop_
_entity_poly.entity_id
_entity_poly.type
_entity_poly.pdbx_seq_one_letter_code
_entity_poly.pdbx_strand_id
1 'polypeptide(L)'
;RFGVTPDLACFGKAMANGFPLSAVVGRREIMEVFDEIFFSFTFGGEALSLAAARATIAKLREKNVIEHLWRQGTALRDGYTVLAREHGIADRTRCIGFPPRTVLTFTNVAGADSLAMKSLFQQEMIKRGILTSGGFNLCYAHSDEDVRRTLAACGDALSVLARALAEDRVEAALEGPAIQPVFRSAC
;
A
#
# COMPACT_ATOMS: atom_id res chain seq x y z
N ARG A 1 8.17 18.00 -1.53
CA ARG A 1 8.97 16.88 -2.11
C ARG A 1 9.14 16.97 -3.63
N PHE A 2 8.22 17.56 -4.42
CA PHE A 2 8.42 17.71 -5.87
C PHE A 2 8.49 19.15 -6.39
N GLY A 3 8.10 20.14 -5.58
CA GLY A 3 8.17 21.56 -5.98
C GLY A 3 7.23 21.94 -7.12
N VAL A 4 6.24 21.10 -7.43
CA VAL A 4 5.26 21.31 -8.50
C VAL A 4 3.89 21.57 -7.88
N THR A 5 3.25 22.64 -8.33
CA THR A 5 1.84 22.95 -8.02
C THR A 5 1.02 22.70 -9.29
N PRO A 6 0.07 21.76 -9.28
CA PRO A 6 -0.76 21.49 -10.44
C PRO A 6 -1.87 22.53 -10.60
N ASP A 7 -2.38 22.64 -11.82
CA ASP A 7 -3.51 23.51 -12.15
C ASP A 7 -4.84 23.00 -11.56
N LEU A 8 -5.02 21.68 -11.65
CA LEU A 8 -6.10 20.91 -11.06
C LEU A 8 -5.54 19.67 -10.36
N ALA A 9 -6.19 19.25 -9.28
CA ALA A 9 -5.88 18.04 -8.55
C ALA A 9 -7.18 17.30 -8.18
N CYS A 10 -7.15 15.98 -8.34
CA CYS A 10 -8.25 15.10 -7.96
C CYS A 10 -7.93 14.34 -6.68
N PHE A 11 -8.82 14.41 -5.71
CA PHE A 11 -8.74 13.72 -4.42
C PHE A 11 -9.90 12.74 -4.27
N GLY A 12 -9.67 11.71 -3.46
CA GLY A 12 -10.66 10.68 -3.14
C GLY A 12 -10.10 9.70 -2.11
N LYS A 13 -10.56 8.45 -2.16
CA LYS A 13 -10.08 7.36 -1.28
C LYS A 13 -10.16 7.75 0.21
N ALA A 14 -9.02 8.02 0.83
CA ALA A 14 -8.91 8.26 2.27
C ALA A 14 -9.38 9.65 2.72
N MET A 15 -9.76 10.55 1.80
CA MET A 15 -10.12 11.94 2.16
C MET A 15 -11.28 12.06 3.15
N ALA A 16 -12.16 11.06 3.20
CA ALA A 16 -13.26 10.95 4.15
C ALA A 16 -13.19 9.66 4.99
N ASN A 17 -12.00 9.07 5.15
CA ASN A 17 -11.72 7.90 5.99
C ASN A 17 -12.75 6.76 5.91
N GLY A 18 -13.18 6.42 4.68
CA GLY A 18 -14.12 5.32 4.40
C GLY A 18 -15.46 5.76 3.83
N PHE A 19 -15.83 7.05 3.97
CA PHE A 19 -17.04 7.59 3.35
C PHE A 19 -16.82 7.94 1.87
N PRO A 20 -17.84 7.78 1.00
CA PRO A 20 -17.71 8.00 -0.44
C PRO A 20 -17.60 9.49 -0.77
N LEU A 21 -16.36 9.98 -0.90
CA LEU A 21 -16.10 11.35 -1.33
C LEU A 21 -14.96 11.40 -2.33
N SER A 22 -15.09 12.28 -3.31
CA SER A 22 -14.01 12.71 -4.19
C SER A 22 -14.16 14.21 -4.44
N ALA A 23 -13.07 14.88 -4.77
CA ALA A 23 -13.06 16.31 -5.04
C ALA A 23 -12.09 16.63 -6.18
N VAL A 24 -12.50 17.56 -7.04
CA VAL A 24 -11.59 18.28 -7.93
C VAL A 24 -11.35 19.63 -7.29
N VAL A 25 -10.08 20.01 -7.17
CA VAL A 25 -9.67 21.32 -6.65
C VAL A 25 -8.61 21.90 -7.58
N GLY A 26 -8.44 23.21 -7.57
CA GLY A 26 -7.42 23.84 -8.39
C GLY A 26 -7.40 25.34 -8.27
N ARG A 27 -6.76 25.99 -9.25
CA ARG A 27 -6.68 27.44 -9.33
C ARG A 27 -8.07 28.05 -9.50
N ARG A 28 -8.29 29.21 -8.88
CA ARG A 28 -9.61 29.87 -8.85
C ARG A 28 -10.17 30.08 -10.25
N GLU A 29 -9.36 30.63 -11.13
CA GLU A 29 -9.71 30.95 -12.52
C GLU A 29 -10.11 29.72 -13.34
N ILE A 30 -9.71 28.52 -12.92
CA ILE A 30 -10.10 27.25 -13.55
C ILE A 30 -11.38 26.72 -12.90
N MET A 31 -11.48 26.81 -11.57
CA MET A 31 -12.66 26.33 -10.85
C MET A 31 -13.91 27.17 -11.17
N GLU A 32 -13.78 28.46 -11.47
CA GLU A 32 -14.89 29.33 -11.87
C GLU A 32 -15.56 28.88 -13.19
N VAL A 33 -14.83 28.17 -14.06
CA VAL A 33 -15.42 27.56 -15.28
C VAL A 33 -16.48 26.51 -14.93
N PHE A 34 -16.39 25.86 -13.75
CA PHE A 34 -17.39 24.89 -13.31
C PHE A 34 -18.77 25.52 -13.11
N ASP A 35 -18.86 26.84 -12.92
CA ASP A 35 -20.15 27.54 -12.81
C ASP A 35 -20.85 27.70 -14.17
N GLU A 36 -20.10 27.56 -15.28
CA GLU A 36 -20.62 27.70 -16.66
C GLU A 36 -20.94 26.35 -17.32
N ILE A 37 -20.51 25.23 -16.74
CA ILE A 37 -20.72 23.89 -17.29
C ILE A 37 -21.71 23.08 -16.46
N PHE A 38 -22.53 22.28 -17.13
CA PHE A 38 -23.45 21.39 -16.45
C PHE A 38 -22.77 20.07 -16.06
N PHE A 39 -22.81 19.75 -14.77
CA PHE A 39 -22.52 18.42 -14.24
C PHE A 39 -23.51 18.11 -13.11
N SER A 40 -23.86 16.84 -12.96
CA SER A 40 -24.80 16.40 -11.94
C SER A 40 -24.32 15.11 -11.30
N PHE A 41 -24.57 14.98 -10.01
CA PHE A 41 -24.21 13.79 -9.23
C PHE A 41 -25.41 13.39 -8.38
N THR A 42 -25.79 12.11 -8.41
CA THR A 42 -26.88 11.56 -7.59
C THR A 42 -26.68 11.84 -6.09
N PHE A 43 -25.43 11.78 -5.63
CA PHE A 43 -25.04 12.04 -4.23
C PHE A 43 -24.19 13.31 -4.09
N GLY A 44 -24.29 14.23 -5.06
CA GLY A 44 -23.54 15.48 -5.04
C GLY A 44 -23.89 16.32 -3.82
N GLY A 45 -22.88 16.67 -3.02
CA GLY A 45 -23.08 17.53 -1.84
C GLY A 45 -23.78 16.85 -0.67
N GLU A 46 -23.84 15.51 -0.63
CA GLU A 46 -24.41 14.81 0.52
C GLU A 46 -23.60 15.13 1.80
N ALA A 47 -24.31 15.44 2.90
CA ALA A 47 -23.72 16.06 4.08
C ALA A 47 -22.88 15.11 4.96
N LEU A 48 -23.12 13.80 4.91
CA LEU A 48 -22.47 12.80 5.75
C LEU A 48 -20.98 12.65 5.38
N SER A 49 -20.66 12.46 4.11
CA SER A 49 -19.29 12.38 3.63
C SER A 49 -18.54 13.70 3.79
N LEU A 50 -19.23 14.84 3.63
CA LEU A 50 -18.65 16.15 3.91
C LEU A 50 -18.30 16.32 5.40
N ALA A 51 -19.17 15.88 6.30
CA ALA A 51 -18.91 15.88 7.73
C ALA A 51 -17.74 14.95 8.10
N ALA A 52 -17.70 13.75 7.51
CA ALA A 52 -16.61 12.79 7.69
C ALA A 52 -15.27 13.33 7.18
N ALA A 53 -15.25 13.99 6.02
CA ALA A 53 -14.05 14.62 5.47
C ALA A 53 -13.56 15.76 6.36
N ARG A 54 -14.46 16.62 6.85
CA ARG A 54 -14.11 17.69 7.79
C ARG A 54 -13.47 17.14 9.07
N ALA A 55 -14.06 16.11 9.66
CA ALA A 55 -13.50 15.45 10.84
C ALA A 55 -12.15 14.76 10.54
N THR A 56 -12.02 14.13 9.37
CA THR A 56 -10.77 13.51 8.92
C THR A 56 -9.65 14.54 8.79
N ILE A 57 -9.91 15.65 8.10
CA ILE A 57 -8.93 16.74 7.90
C ILE A 57 -8.52 17.36 9.25
N ALA A 58 -9.47 17.60 10.15
CA ALA A 58 -9.18 18.10 11.49
C ALA A 58 -8.22 17.15 12.24
N LYS A 59 -8.55 15.86 12.29
CA LYS A 59 -7.70 14.85 12.94
C LYS A 59 -6.33 14.71 12.28
N LEU A 60 -6.25 14.77 10.95
CA LEU A 60 -4.96 14.73 10.22
C LEU A 60 -4.01 15.83 10.68
N ARG A 61 -4.54 17.04 10.91
CA ARG A 61 -3.80 18.22 11.37
C ARG A 61 -3.45 18.11 12.86
N GLU A 62 -4.42 17.83 13.71
CA GLU A 62 -4.26 17.80 15.17
C GLU A 62 -3.30 16.71 15.66
N LYS A 63 -3.25 15.57 14.96
CA LYS A 63 -2.51 14.39 15.39
C LYS A 63 -1.21 14.16 14.64
N ASN A 64 -0.78 15.11 13.80
CA ASN A 64 0.40 14.98 12.93
C ASN A 64 0.43 13.63 12.19
N VAL A 65 -0.73 13.22 11.66
CA VAL A 65 -0.92 11.87 11.12
C VAL A 65 0.08 11.57 10.01
N ILE A 66 0.35 12.54 9.14
CA ILE A 66 1.30 12.37 8.04
C ILE A 66 2.67 11.96 8.58
N GLU A 67 3.24 12.69 9.54
CA GLU A 67 4.55 12.38 10.12
C GLU A 67 4.58 10.97 10.73
N HIS A 68 3.54 10.59 11.47
CA HIS A 68 3.41 9.25 12.02
C HIS A 68 3.41 8.16 10.94
N LEU A 69 2.66 8.34 9.84
CA LEU A 69 2.64 7.38 8.73
C LEU A 69 4.01 7.26 8.05
N TRP A 70 4.73 8.36 7.91
CA TRP A 70 6.09 8.35 7.37
C TRP A 70 7.05 7.61 8.30
N ARG A 71 6.97 7.82 9.61
CA ARG A 71 7.77 7.11 10.60
C ARG A 71 7.53 5.59 10.55
N GLN A 72 6.26 5.17 10.70
CA GLN A 72 5.91 3.74 10.71
C GLN A 72 6.26 3.06 9.39
N GLY A 73 5.93 3.72 8.28
CA GLY A 73 6.25 3.23 6.96
C GLY A 73 7.75 3.05 6.71
N THR A 74 8.58 3.94 7.29
CA THR A 74 10.04 3.90 7.13
C THR A 74 10.60 2.73 7.93
N ALA A 75 10.17 2.58 9.18
CA ALA A 75 10.55 1.45 10.03
C ALA A 75 10.19 0.11 9.36
N LEU A 76 8.98 -0.01 8.80
CA LEU A 76 8.53 -1.23 8.13
C LEU A 76 9.31 -1.52 6.84
N ARG A 77 9.55 -0.50 6.00
CA ARG A 77 10.30 -0.65 4.74
C ARG A 77 11.76 -1.01 4.97
N ASP A 78 12.41 -0.28 5.86
CA ASP A 78 13.84 -0.44 6.12
C ASP A 78 14.09 -1.75 6.88
N GLY A 79 13.22 -2.09 7.84
CA GLY A 79 13.24 -3.40 8.52
C GLY A 79 13.08 -4.57 7.55
N TYR A 80 12.14 -4.49 6.60
CA TYR A 80 12.01 -5.52 5.55
C TYR A 80 13.29 -5.67 4.72
N THR A 81 13.95 -4.55 4.40
CA THR A 81 15.20 -4.55 3.62
C THR A 81 16.34 -5.22 4.38
N VAL A 82 16.41 -5.03 5.71
CA VAL A 82 17.37 -5.74 6.57
C VAL A 82 17.08 -7.25 6.55
N LEU A 83 15.84 -7.65 6.81
CA LEU A 83 15.43 -9.07 6.83
C LEU A 83 15.72 -9.78 5.49
N ALA A 84 15.44 -9.13 4.35
CA ALA A 84 15.73 -9.70 3.05
C ALA A 84 17.23 -9.95 2.83
N ARG A 85 18.10 -9.10 3.40
CA ARG A 85 19.57 -9.28 3.37
C ARG A 85 20.02 -10.40 4.30
N GLU A 86 19.47 -10.46 5.52
CA GLU A 86 19.78 -11.50 6.50
C GLU A 86 19.43 -12.91 5.98
N HIS A 87 18.37 -13.02 5.18
CA HIS A 87 17.99 -14.27 4.50
C HIS A 87 18.67 -14.48 3.14
N GLY A 88 19.56 -13.59 2.70
CA GLY A 88 20.31 -13.75 1.46
C GLY A 88 19.48 -13.66 0.17
N ILE A 89 18.31 -13.02 0.22
CA ILE A 89 17.35 -12.93 -0.92
C ILE A 89 17.04 -11.48 -1.33
N ALA A 90 17.92 -10.53 -0.98
CA ALA A 90 17.74 -9.10 -1.29
C ALA A 90 17.81 -8.77 -2.79
N ASP A 91 18.38 -9.66 -3.62
CA ASP A 91 18.33 -9.61 -5.09
C ASP A 91 17.00 -10.16 -5.65
N ARG A 92 16.23 -10.89 -4.83
CA ARG A 92 14.95 -11.50 -5.21
C ARG A 92 13.74 -10.75 -4.70
N THR A 93 13.86 -9.97 -3.63
CA THR A 93 12.74 -9.20 -3.09
C THR A 93 13.14 -7.86 -2.50
N ARG A 94 12.27 -6.86 -2.66
CA ARG A 94 12.47 -5.49 -2.17
C ARG A 94 11.15 -4.88 -1.70
N CYS A 95 11.21 -4.06 -0.67
CA CYS A 95 10.11 -3.19 -0.26
C CYS A 95 10.35 -1.78 -0.81
N ILE A 96 9.55 -1.39 -1.80
CA ILE A 96 9.74 -0.15 -2.55
C ILE A 96 8.54 0.80 -2.39
N GLY A 97 8.67 2.03 -2.89
CA GLY A 97 7.64 3.05 -2.82
C GLY A 97 7.83 4.01 -1.64
N PHE A 98 6.81 4.83 -1.39
CA PHE A 98 6.86 5.78 -0.29
C PHE A 98 6.53 5.09 1.04
N PRO A 99 7.17 5.49 2.15
CA PRO A 99 6.91 4.91 3.46
C PRO A 99 5.43 4.68 3.80
N PRO A 100 4.49 5.64 3.62
CA PRO A 100 3.08 5.39 3.95
C PRO A 100 2.38 4.36 3.06
N ARG A 101 2.93 4.07 1.88
CA ARG A 101 2.39 3.13 0.88
C ARG A 101 3.53 2.45 0.12
N THR A 102 3.83 1.24 0.54
CA THR A 102 4.88 0.42 -0.07
C THR A 102 4.31 -0.72 -0.91
N VAL A 103 5.15 -1.24 -1.79
CA VAL A 103 4.90 -2.44 -2.59
C VAL A 103 6.08 -3.38 -2.40
N LEU A 104 5.80 -4.67 -2.24
CA LEU A 104 6.82 -5.71 -2.23
C LEU A 104 6.98 -6.27 -3.64
N THR A 105 8.20 -6.24 -4.16
CA THR A 105 8.55 -6.85 -5.44
C THR A 105 9.16 -8.22 -5.21
N PHE A 106 8.92 -9.16 -6.12
CA PHE A 106 9.52 -10.49 -6.11
C PHE A 106 9.94 -10.85 -7.53
N THR A 107 11.23 -11.14 -7.73
CA THR A 107 11.81 -11.40 -9.06
C THR A 107 12.54 -12.73 -9.09
N ASN A 108 12.35 -13.49 -10.17
CA ASN A 108 13.03 -14.76 -10.39
C ASN A 108 14.50 -14.58 -10.83
N VAL A 109 15.18 -15.69 -11.14
CA VAL A 109 16.59 -15.71 -11.61
C VAL A 109 16.83 -14.88 -12.86
N ALA A 110 15.84 -14.80 -13.75
CA ALA A 110 15.88 -14.01 -14.98
C ALA A 110 15.51 -12.53 -14.77
N GLY A 111 15.20 -12.11 -13.54
CA GLY A 111 14.79 -10.74 -13.21
C GLY A 111 13.34 -10.42 -13.55
N ALA A 112 12.54 -11.41 -13.96
CA ALA A 112 11.11 -11.24 -14.22
C ALA A 112 10.29 -11.36 -12.93
N ASP A 113 9.14 -10.68 -12.88
CA ASP A 113 8.21 -10.75 -11.75
C ASP A 113 7.76 -12.20 -11.48
N SER A 114 7.81 -12.61 -10.21
CA SER A 114 7.44 -13.96 -9.78
C SER A 114 6.19 -13.93 -8.91
N LEU A 115 5.06 -14.31 -9.51
CA LEU A 115 3.79 -14.46 -8.80
C LEU A 115 3.83 -15.62 -7.81
N ALA A 116 4.58 -16.69 -8.09
CA ALA A 116 4.78 -17.81 -7.19
C ALA A 116 5.44 -17.39 -5.88
N MET A 117 6.54 -16.63 -5.96
CA MET A 117 7.24 -16.10 -4.80
C MET A 117 6.37 -15.14 -4.00
N LYS A 118 5.66 -14.25 -4.69
CA LYS A 118 4.71 -13.33 -4.05
C LYS A 118 3.58 -14.09 -3.35
N SER A 119 3.08 -15.16 -3.96
CA SER A 119 2.03 -16.02 -3.39
C SER A 119 2.51 -16.73 -2.14
N LEU A 120 3.70 -17.32 -2.19
CA LEU A 120 4.29 -18.03 -1.05
C LEU A 120 4.52 -17.07 0.11
N PHE A 121 5.07 -15.88 -0.15
CA PHE A 121 5.21 -14.86 0.88
C PHE A 121 3.85 -14.47 1.50
N GLN A 122 2.83 -14.19 0.67
CA GLN A 122 1.50 -13.83 1.17
C GLN A 122 0.85 -14.95 2.00
N GLN A 123 0.94 -16.20 1.56
CA GLN A 123 0.50 -17.36 2.31
C GLN A 123 1.12 -17.38 3.70
N GLU A 124 2.45 -17.24 3.77
CA GLU A 124 3.17 -17.30 5.04
C GLU A 124 2.87 -16.10 5.95
N MET A 125 2.64 -14.91 5.40
CA MET A 125 2.16 -13.75 6.18
C MET A 125 0.75 -14.00 6.75
N ILE A 126 -0.17 -14.56 5.96
CA ILE A 126 -1.54 -14.85 6.39
C ILE A 126 -1.57 -15.89 7.50
N LYS A 127 -0.76 -16.96 7.40
CA LYS A 127 -0.62 -17.97 8.47
C LYS A 127 -0.16 -17.37 9.80
N ARG A 128 0.49 -16.21 9.77
CA ARG A 128 0.98 -15.46 10.94
C ARG A 128 0.06 -14.31 11.34
N GLY A 129 -1.16 -14.28 10.80
CA GLY A 129 -2.18 -13.30 11.14
C GLY A 129 -1.98 -11.92 10.50
N ILE A 130 -1.11 -11.81 9.47
CA ILE A 130 -0.88 -10.56 8.76
C ILE A 130 -1.46 -10.65 7.35
N LEU A 131 -2.56 -9.94 7.12
CA LEU A 131 -3.17 -9.83 5.79
C LEU A 131 -2.46 -8.77 4.95
N THR A 132 -1.85 -9.17 3.84
CA THR A 132 -1.22 -8.25 2.87
C THR A 132 -1.44 -8.70 1.43
N SER A 133 -1.61 -7.75 0.52
CA SER A 133 -1.70 -7.98 -0.93
C SER A 133 -0.36 -7.75 -1.66
N GLY A 134 0.76 -7.87 -0.93
CA GLY A 134 2.12 -7.67 -1.46
C GLY A 134 2.59 -6.22 -1.36
N GLY A 135 2.29 -5.60 -0.23
CA GLY A 135 2.62 -4.22 0.09
C GLY A 135 1.96 -3.80 1.40
N PHE A 136 2.34 -2.64 1.91
CA PHE A 136 1.80 -2.12 3.16
C PHE A 136 1.21 -0.73 2.94
N ASN A 137 -0.07 -0.55 3.30
CA ASN A 137 -0.76 0.74 3.30
C ASN A 137 -1.01 1.12 4.75
N LEU A 138 -0.22 2.05 5.26
CA LEU A 138 -0.24 2.43 6.67
C LEU A 138 -1.45 3.32 6.95
N CYS A 139 -2.01 3.18 8.15
CA CYS A 139 -3.02 4.08 8.69
C CYS A 139 -2.61 4.52 10.10
N TYR A 140 -3.21 5.61 10.60
CA TYR A 140 -2.82 6.22 11.88
C TYR A 140 -2.99 5.29 13.08
N ALA A 141 -3.78 4.23 12.95
CA ALA A 141 -3.97 3.25 14.02
C ALA A 141 -2.78 2.29 14.19
N HIS A 142 -1.87 2.19 13.22
CA HIS A 142 -0.73 1.28 13.31
C HIS A 142 0.28 1.79 14.35
N SER A 143 0.42 1.03 15.43
CA SER A 143 1.38 1.29 16.49
C SER A 143 2.78 0.78 16.12
N ASP A 144 3.78 1.15 16.92
CA ASP A 144 5.14 0.59 16.80
C ASP A 144 5.12 -0.94 17.04
N GLU A 145 4.20 -1.42 17.88
CA GLU A 145 3.96 -2.84 18.13
C GLU A 145 3.41 -3.57 16.90
N ASP A 146 2.49 -2.95 16.16
CA ASP A 146 1.98 -3.54 14.91
C ASP A 146 3.09 -3.65 13.86
N VAL A 147 3.97 -2.65 13.77
CA VAL A 147 5.15 -2.69 12.90
C VAL A 147 6.10 -3.82 13.32
N ARG A 148 6.39 -3.95 14.61
CA ARG A 148 7.24 -5.01 15.16
C ARG A 148 6.68 -6.39 14.88
N ARG A 149 5.39 -6.61 15.14
CA ARG A 149 4.69 -7.87 14.86
C ARG A 149 4.71 -8.21 13.36
N THR A 150 4.51 -7.20 12.51
CA THR A 150 4.56 -7.37 11.06
C THR A 150 5.97 -7.74 10.58
N LEU A 151 7.02 -7.09 11.10
CA LEU A 151 8.40 -7.40 10.76
C LEU A 151 8.82 -8.80 11.22
N ALA A 152 8.39 -9.23 12.41
CA ALA A 152 8.62 -10.60 12.87
C ALA A 152 8.00 -11.62 11.89
N ALA A 153 6.74 -11.40 11.48
CA ALA A 153 6.09 -12.24 10.49
C ALA A 153 6.79 -12.21 9.11
N CYS A 154 7.29 -11.04 8.68
CA CYS A 154 8.09 -10.92 7.47
C CYS A 154 9.36 -11.76 7.54
N GLY A 155 10.08 -11.73 8.68
CA GLY A 155 11.30 -12.53 8.86
C GLY A 155 11.02 -14.01 8.70
N ASP A 156 10.02 -14.53 9.41
CA ASP A 156 9.64 -15.93 9.29
C ASP A 156 9.18 -16.31 7.86
N ALA A 157 8.40 -15.45 7.20
CA ALA A 157 7.94 -15.68 5.83
C ALA A 157 9.10 -15.66 4.81
N LEU A 158 10.05 -14.74 4.98
CA LEU A 158 11.26 -14.65 4.16
C LEU A 158 12.17 -15.86 4.38
N SER A 159 12.26 -16.40 5.61
CA SER A 159 12.96 -17.64 5.90
C SER A 159 12.38 -18.82 5.10
N VAL A 160 11.05 -18.98 5.09
CA VAL A 160 10.37 -20.02 4.31
C VAL A 160 10.63 -19.85 2.81
N LEU A 161 10.51 -18.62 2.30
CA LEU A 161 10.76 -18.30 0.90
C LEU A 161 12.21 -18.58 0.50
N ALA A 162 13.19 -18.17 1.32
CA ALA A 162 14.61 -18.40 1.06
C ALA A 162 14.93 -19.89 0.98
N ARG A 163 14.38 -20.70 1.90
CA ARG A 163 14.52 -22.16 1.85
C ARG A 163 13.88 -22.75 0.58
N ALA A 164 12.67 -22.32 0.22
CA ALA A 164 12.00 -22.80 -0.98
C ALA A 164 12.74 -22.42 -2.28
N LEU A 165 13.42 -21.27 -2.30
CA LEU A 165 14.28 -20.86 -3.42
C LEU A 165 15.56 -21.70 -3.50
N ALA A 166 16.22 -21.96 -2.36
CA ALA A 166 17.43 -22.79 -2.32
C ALA A 166 17.19 -24.23 -2.78
N GLU A 167 15.97 -24.72 -2.58
CA GLU A 167 15.53 -26.08 -2.94
C GLU A 167 14.74 -26.12 -4.27
N ASP A 168 14.67 -25.01 -5.02
CA ASP A 168 13.93 -24.85 -6.29
C ASP A 168 12.48 -25.39 -6.26
N ARG A 169 11.76 -25.06 -5.17
CA ARG A 169 10.43 -25.63 -4.88
C ARG A 169 9.39 -24.61 -4.46
N VAL A 170 9.51 -23.37 -4.91
CA VAL A 170 8.58 -22.28 -4.54
C VAL A 170 7.13 -22.66 -4.87
N GLU A 171 6.87 -23.20 -6.07
CA GLU A 171 5.53 -23.64 -6.49
C GLU A 171 5.02 -24.81 -5.64
N ALA A 172 5.87 -25.80 -5.37
CA ALA A 172 5.51 -26.97 -4.57
C ALA A 172 5.28 -26.64 -3.08
N ALA A 173 5.75 -25.49 -2.60
CA ALA A 173 5.53 -25.00 -1.24
C ALA A 173 4.21 -24.24 -1.06
N LEU A 174 3.47 -24.00 -2.15
CA LEU A 174 2.15 -23.39 -2.09
C LEU A 174 1.10 -24.42 -1.64
N GLU A 175 0.19 -24.00 -0.75
CA GLU A 175 -0.97 -24.80 -0.30
C GLU A 175 -2.22 -24.54 -1.16
N GLY A 176 -2.09 -23.73 -2.20
CA GLY A 176 -3.16 -23.35 -3.12
C GLY A 176 -2.61 -22.76 -4.42
N PRO A 177 -3.49 -22.33 -5.34
CA PRO A 177 -3.05 -21.74 -6.60
C PRO A 177 -2.29 -20.44 -6.34
N ALA A 178 -1.25 -20.19 -7.15
CA ALA A 178 -0.59 -18.90 -7.17
C ALA A 178 -1.56 -17.77 -7.54
N ILE A 179 -1.32 -16.58 -7.00
CA ILE A 179 -2.07 -15.37 -7.35
C ILE A 179 -1.91 -15.09 -8.85
N GLN A 180 -2.96 -14.50 -9.43
CA GLN A 180 -3.00 -14.14 -10.84
C GLN A 180 -2.93 -12.62 -10.99
N PRO A 181 -2.53 -12.10 -12.17
CA PRO A 181 -2.61 -10.68 -12.46
C PRO A 181 -4.03 -10.14 -12.24
N VAL A 182 -4.10 -8.95 -11.61
CA VAL A 182 -5.36 -8.26 -11.34
C VAL A 182 -6.01 -7.79 -12.65
N PHE A 183 -5.21 -7.21 -13.54
CA PHE A 183 -5.64 -6.85 -14.88
C PHE A 183 -5.26 -7.97 -15.82
N ARG A 184 -6.25 -8.49 -16.54
CA ARG A 184 -6.07 -9.53 -17.56
C ARG A 184 -6.58 -8.96 -18.87
N SER A 185 -5.90 -9.30 -19.96
CA SER A 185 -6.49 -9.15 -21.28
C SER A 185 -7.78 -9.95 -21.30
N ALA A 186 -8.88 -9.34 -21.76
CA ALA A 186 -10.11 -10.08 -21.96
C ALA A 186 -9.83 -11.24 -22.93
N CYS A 187 -10.26 -12.45 -22.58
CA CYS A 187 -10.27 -13.59 -23.48
C CYS A 187 -11.27 -13.36 -24.63
#